data_AF-A0A0B5BD71-F1
#
_entry.id   AF-A0A0B5BD71-F1
#
_cell.length_a   1.000
_cell.length_b   1.000
_cell.length_c   1.000
_cell.angle_alpha   90.00
_cell.angle_beta   90.00
_cell.angle_gamma   90.00
#
_symmetry.space_group_name_H-M   'P 1'
#
loop_
_entity.id
_entity.type
_entity.pdbx_description
1 polymer ?
#
loop_
_entity_poly.entity_id
_entity_poly.type
_entity_poly.pdbx_seq_one_letter_code
_entity_poly.pdbx_strand_id
1 'polypeptide(L)' 'MYAIIKNFGEVDKNKGEKIRITHELYREKTHLLDARVLCGGETTRKGLSLQPATWVKLIPELVKALREMGHNIEVQGGK' A
#
# COMPACT_ATOMS: atom_id res chain seq x y z
N MET A 1 5.95 19.13 -1.43
CA MET A 1 6.53 18.18 -2.39
C MET A 1 6.42 16.77 -1.79
N TYR A 2 6.21 15.75 -2.62
CA TYR A 2 6.30 14.33 -2.22
C TYR A 2 7.62 13.77 -2.74
N ALA A 3 8.32 12.99 -1.93
CA ALA A 3 9.50 12.25 -2.35
C ALA A 3 9.29 10.76 -2.06
N ILE A 4 9.46 9.92 -3.07
CA ILE A 4 9.47 8.47 -2.88
C ILE A 4 10.80 8.10 -2.23
N ILE A 5 10.75 7.57 -1.02
CA ILE A 5 11.93 7.08 -0.28
C ILE A 5 12.25 5.64 -0.73
N LYS A 6 11.22 4.80 -0.84
CA LYS A 6 11.37 3.37 -1.15
C LYS A 6 10.18 2.83 -1.91
N ASN A 7 10.41 1.98 -2.90
CA ASN A 7 9.39 1.13 -3.52
C ASN A 7 9.46 -0.26 -2.87
N PHE A 8 8.34 -0.72 -2.30
CA PHE A 8 8.25 -2.05 -1.71
C PHE A 8 7.83 -3.12 -2.72
N GLY A 9 7.08 -2.74 -3.74
CA GLY A 9 6.65 -3.66 -4.78
C GLY A 9 5.42 -3.19 -5.55
N GLU A 10 5.04 -4.01 -6.52
CA GLU A 10 3.86 -3.84 -7.35
C GLU A 10 3.08 -5.15 -7.41
N VAL A 11 1.76 -5.06 -7.37
CA VAL A 11 0.85 -6.21 -7.46
C VAL A 11 -0.12 -5.97 -8.61
N ASP A 12 -0.35 -7.00 -9.44
CA ASP A 12 -1.32 -6.91 -10.53
C ASP A 12 -2.74 -6.75 -9.97
N LYS A 13 -3.49 -5.76 -10.48
CA LYS A 13 -4.88 -5.50 -10.09
C LYS A 13 -5.84 -5.99 -11.16
N ASN A 14 -5.65 -5.50 -12.39
CA ASN A 14 -6.44 -5.85 -13.58
C ASN A 14 -5.49 -5.85 -14.80
N LYS A 15 -5.97 -6.29 -15.97
CA LYS A 15 -5.20 -6.21 -17.21
C LYS A 15 -4.74 -4.76 -17.49
N GLY A 16 -3.44 -4.51 -17.40
CA GLY A 16 -2.83 -3.19 -17.62
C GLY A 16 -2.81 -2.25 -16.41
N GLU A 17 -3.34 -2.67 -15.25
CA GLU A 17 -3.29 -1.92 -13.99
C GLU A 17 -2.54 -2.68 -12.90
N LYS A 18 -1.67 -1.97 -12.18
CA LYS A 18 -0.97 -2.48 -11.00
C LYS A 18 -1.25 -1.61 -9.79
N ILE A 19 -1.12 -2.14 -8.58
CA ILE A 19 -1.04 -1.36 -7.35
C ILE A 19 0.43 -1.34 -6.93
N ARG A 20 1.04 -0.15 -6.84
CA ARG A 20 2.38 0.05 -6.29
C ARG A 20 2.27 0.45 -4.83
N ILE A 21 3.15 -0.11 -3.98
CA ILE A 21 3.28 0.26 -2.57
C ILE A 21 4.62 0.96 -2.36
N THR A 22 4.59 2.22 -1.91
CA THR A 22 5.77 3.05 -1.68
C THR A 22 5.80 3.63 -0.27
N HIS A 23 7.01 3.86 0.25
CA HIS A 23 7.27 4.76 1.37
C HIS A 23 7.56 6.15 0.82
N GLU A 24 6.81 7.14 1.26
CA GLU A 24 6.94 8.52 0.80
C GLU A 24 7.16 9.49 1.96
N LEU A 25 7.83 10.60 1.66
CA LEU A 25 7.97 11.73 2.56
C LEU A 25 7.16 12.92 2.02
N TYR A 26 6.13 13.31 2.75
CA TYR A 26 5.33 14.48 2.45
C TYR A 26 5.86 15.71 3.18
N ARG A 27 6.11 16.78 2.43
CA ARG A 27 6.64 18.07 2.95
C ARG A 27 7.85 17.87 3.87
N GLU A 28 8.71 16.91 3.52
CA GLU A 28 9.98 16.61 4.18
C GLU A 28 9.86 16.19 5.66
N LYS A 29 8.65 15.92 6.15
CA LYS A 29 8.39 15.71 7.59
C LYS A 29 7.51 14.51 7.87
N THR A 30 6.53 14.25 7.01
CA THR A 30 5.51 13.23 7.29
C THR A 30 5.78 12.00 6.46
N HIS A 31 6.12 10.90 7.13
CA HIS A 31 6.21 9.60 6.49
C HIS A 31 4.82 9.06 6.17
N LEU A 32 4.64 8.60 4.93
CA LEU A 32 3.43 7.98 4.43
C LEU A 32 3.78 6.64 3.80
N LEU A 33 2.91 5.66 3.98
CA LEU A 33 2.89 4.45 3.16
C LEU A 33 1.75 4.63 2.16
N ASP A 34 2.10 4.70 0.89
CA ASP A 34 1.19 4.97 -0.23
C ASP A 34 0.93 3.67 -1.01
N ALA A 35 -0.35 3.39 -1.26
CA ALA A 35 -0.79 2.31 -2.13
C ALA A 35 -1.59 2.92 -3.30
N ARG A 36 -1.06 2.83 -4.52
CA ARG A 36 -1.56 3.61 -5.65
C ARG A 36 -1.61 2.82 -6.94
N VAL A 37 -2.66 3.07 -7.72
CA VAL A 37 -2.85 2.43 -9.02
C VAL A 37 -1.88 3.04 -10.03
N LEU A 38 -1.16 2.17 -10.72
CA LEU A 38 -0.45 2.44 -11.96
C LEU A 38 -1.31 1.97 -13.14
N CYS A 39 -1.38 2.76 -14.19
CA CYS A 39 -2.02 2.39 -15.46
C CYS A 39 -1.02 2.61 -16.60
N GLY A 40 -0.71 1.57 -17.37
CA GLY A 40 0.31 1.67 -18.43
C GLY A 40 1.71 2.05 -17.91
N GLY A 41 2.02 1.79 -16.64
CA GLY A 41 3.29 2.15 -16.00
C GLY A 41 3.30 3.54 -15.34
N GLU A 42 2.26 4.35 -15.55
CA GLU A 42 2.16 5.69 -14.98
C GLU A 42 1.33 5.75 -13.70
N THR A 43 1.75 6.61 -12.77
CA THR A 43 1.06 6.82 -11.50
C THR A 43 -0.26 7.55 -11.69
N THR A 44 -1.35 7.00 -11.15
CA THR A 44 -2.67 7.65 -11.19
C THR A 44 -3.02 8.36 -9.89
N ARG A 45 -4.10 9.15 -9.89
CA ARG A 45 -4.65 9.75 -8.66
C ARG A 45 -5.42 8.75 -7.78
N LYS A 46 -5.70 7.54 -8.28
CA LYS A 46 -6.45 6.50 -7.56
C LYS A 46 -5.50 5.78 -6.60
N GLY A 47 -5.72 5.93 -5.30
CA GLY A 47 -4.88 5.32 -4.28
C GLY A 47 -5.21 5.84 -2.90
N LEU A 48 -4.43 5.38 -1.93
CA LEU A 48 -4.56 5.73 -0.53
C LEU A 48 -3.17 5.92 0.08
N SER A 49 -2.95 7.08 0.66
CA SER A 49 -1.75 7.40 1.43
C SER A 49 -2.14 7.54 2.90
N LEU A 50 -1.55 6.72 3.77
CA LEU A 50 -1.77 6.82 5.21
C LEU A 50 -0.43 6.85 5.94
N GLN A 51 -0.45 7.38 7.16
CA GLN A 51 0.71 7.25 8.04
C GLN A 51 0.95 5.76 8.36
N PRO A 52 2.22 5.32 8.50
CA PRO A 52 2.54 3.93 8.83
C PRO A 52 1.80 3.40 10.06
N ALA A 53 1.64 4.21 11.11
CA ALA A 53 0.91 3.83 12.31
C ALA A 53 -0.57 3.52 12.04
N THR A 54 -1.20 4.18 11.05
CA THR A 54 -2.58 3.90 10.65
C THR A 54 -2.69 2.56 9.93
N TRP A 55 -1.71 2.22 9.08
CA TRP A 55 -1.64 0.90 8.45
C TRP A 55 -1.51 -0.23 9.46
N VAL A 56 -0.65 -0.07 10.47
CA VAL A 56 -0.48 -1.08 11.54
C VAL A 56 -1.81 -1.37 12.26
N LYS A 57 -2.67 -0.36 12.42
CA LYS A 57 -4.02 -0.53 12.99
C LYS A 57 -5.01 -1.18 12.03
N LEU A 58 -4.91 -0.89 10.73
CA LEU A 58 -5.84 -1.38 9.70
C LEU A 58 -5.54 -2.81 9.23
N ILE A 59 -4.27 -3.20 9.17
CA ILE A 59 -3.84 -4.51 8.65
C ILE A 59 -4.53 -5.67 9.41
N PRO A 60 -4.59 -5.69 10.75
CA PRO A 60 -5.27 -6.76 11.48
C PRO A 60 -6.75 -6.91 11.10
N GLU A 61 -7.47 -5.79 10.99
CA GLU A 61 -8.88 -5.80 10.61
C GLU A 61 -9.08 -6.26 9.16
N LEU A 62 -8.22 -5.82 8.25
CA LEU A 62 -8.23 -6.28 6.86
C LEU A 62 -7.96 -7.78 6.76
N VAL A 63 -6.96 -8.28 7.49
CA VAL A 63 -6.62 -9.71 7.53
C VAL A 63 -7.78 -10.53 8.08
N LYS A 64 -8.43 -10.05 9.14
CA LYS A 64 -9.63 -10.69 9.69
C LYS A 64 -10.75 -10.76 8.65
N ALA A 65 -11.10 -9.65 8.02
CA ALA A 65 -12.14 -9.59 7.00
C ALA A 65 -11.85 -10.54 5.82
N LEU A 66 -10.60 -10.60 5.35
CA LEU A 66 -10.22 -11.49 4.24
C LEU A 66 -10.30 -12.97 4.64
N ARG A 67 -9.94 -13.32 5.88
CA ARG A 67 -10.11 -14.69 6.41
C ARG A 67 -11.58 -15.09 6.51
N GLU A 68 -12.44 -14.17 6.97
CA GLU A 68 -13.90 -14.39 7.01
C GLU A 68 -14.49 -14.61 5.60
N MET A 69 -13.89 -14.01 4.57
CA MET A 69 -14.21 -14.27 3.16
C MET A 69 -13.63 -15.58 2.59
N GLY A 70 -12.91 -16.38 3.41
CA GLY A 70 -12.34 -17.65 3.01
C GLY A 70 -10.94 -17.58 2.39
N HIS A 71 -10.28 -16.42 2.41
CA HIS A 71 -8.90 -16.31 1.95
C HIS A 71 -7.92 -16.81 3.02
N ASN A 72 -6.98 -17.67 2.62
CA ASN A 72 -5.89 -18.08 3.49
C ASN A 72 -4.76 -17.04 3.41
N ILE A 73 -4.65 -16.20 4.45
CA ILE A 73 -3.63 -15.13 4.53
C ILE A 73 -2.58 -15.47 5.59
N GLU A 74 -1.36 -15.67 5.11
CA GLU A 74 -0.14 -15.68 5.92
C GLU A 74 0.44 -14.27 5.99
N VAL A 75 0.49 -13.70 7.19
CA VAL A 75 1.14 -12.40 7.43
C VAL A 75 2.52 -12.70 8.00
N GLN A 76 3.58 -12.44 7.22
CA GLN A 76 4.93 -12.45 7.76
C GLN A 76 5.14 -11.16 8.57
N GLY A 77 4.95 -11.26 9.89
CA GLY A 77 5.37 -10.23 10.83
C GLY A 77 6.88 -10.27 10.99
N GLY A 78 7.57 -9.19 10.60
CA GLY A 78 8.96 -8.98 11.02
C GLY A 78 9.00 -8.87 12.55
N LYS A 79 9.88 -9.67 13.17
CA LYS A 79 10.23 -9.51 14.59
C LYS A 79 10.84 -8.14 14.86
#